data_AF-Q0WLR9-F1
#
_entry.id   AF-Q0WLR9-F1
#
_cell.length_a   1.000
_cell.length_b   1.000
_cell.length_c   1.000
_cell.angle_alpha   90.00
_cell.angle_beta   90.00
_cell.angle_gamma   90.00
#
_symmetry.space_group_name_H-M   'P 1'
#
loop_
_entity.id
_entity.type
_entity.pdbx_description
1 polymer ?
#
loop_
_entity_poly.entity_id
_entity_poly.type
_entity_poly.pdbx_seq_one_letter_code
_entity_poly.pdbx_strand_id
1 'polypeptide(L)'
;IDGTDPHSLNQLVDGKYICLYGGEDMQWIKNFTSLWRNVAKAANIQLVMVYVGKRNPKNGIQPIINTIREENLSHTLPDLFQIWFFWTRVESMWESKQRMLKAHGIKGREGFKEEEKDLVLQEVVAMLGYGGEGDGWGLVSKASDMMVRAKGNLFSRGLAEFNEWEVNIPTKGFLTALNDHLLMRLPPHHCTRFMLPETAGIIPNEVECTECRRTMEKYYLYQCCLE
;
A
#
# COMPACT_ATOMS: atom_id res chain seq x y z
N ILE A 1 14.23 10.42 -10.99
CA ILE A 1 13.29 9.69 -11.87
C ILE A 1 12.21 10.68 -12.19
N ASP A 2 12.23 11.24 -13.39
CA ASP A 2 11.23 12.21 -13.82
C ASP A 2 9.97 11.45 -14.18
N GLY A 3 8.93 11.61 -13.38
CA GLY A 3 7.68 10.84 -13.41
C GLY A 3 6.75 11.14 -14.59
N THR A 4 7.30 11.47 -15.76
CA THR A 4 6.53 11.92 -16.94
C THR A 4 6.58 11.00 -18.14
N ASP A 5 7.36 9.91 -18.11
CA ASP A 5 7.36 8.92 -19.21
C ASP A 5 6.80 7.55 -18.76
N PRO A 6 5.56 7.21 -19.20
CA PRO A 6 4.96 5.90 -18.97
C PRO A 6 5.75 4.74 -19.60
N HIS A 7 6.54 4.98 -20.64
CA HIS A 7 7.19 3.93 -21.40
C HIS A 7 8.42 3.35 -20.70
N SER A 8 9.19 4.20 -20.01
CA SER A 8 10.35 3.82 -19.19
C SER A 8 9.97 3.07 -17.92
N LEU A 9 8.81 3.34 -17.31
CA LEU A 9 8.26 2.54 -16.21
C LEU A 9 7.86 1.14 -16.69
N ASN A 10 7.22 1.00 -17.85
CA ASN A 10 6.79 -0.31 -18.37
C ASN A 10 7.97 -1.25 -18.68
N GLN A 11 9.08 -0.73 -19.22
CA GLN A 11 10.29 -1.55 -19.46
C GLN A 11 11.03 -1.93 -18.18
N LEU A 12 10.92 -1.14 -17.11
CA LEU A 12 11.58 -1.43 -15.83
C LEU A 12 10.92 -2.60 -15.09
N VAL A 13 9.61 -2.77 -15.32
CA VAL A 13 8.68 -3.57 -14.51
C VAL A 13 8.32 -4.91 -15.14
N ASP A 14 8.55 -5.08 -16.45
CA ASP A 14 8.12 -6.28 -17.16
C ASP A 14 8.72 -7.57 -16.56
N GLY A 15 7.84 -8.51 -16.22
CA GLY A 15 8.17 -9.77 -15.56
C GLY A 15 8.62 -9.69 -14.08
N LYS A 16 8.79 -8.49 -13.50
CA LYS A 16 9.31 -8.30 -12.14
C LYS A 16 8.21 -8.06 -11.11
N TYR A 17 8.52 -8.44 -9.88
CA TYR A 17 7.75 -8.03 -8.71
C TYR A 17 8.16 -6.62 -8.31
N ILE A 18 7.19 -5.74 -8.07
CA ILE A 18 7.43 -4.41 -7.51
C ILE A 18 6.92 -4.42 -6.08
N CYS A 19 7.76 -4.01 -5.14
CA CYS A 19 7.35 -3.72 -3.77
C CYS A 19 7.44 -2.21 -3.51
N LEU A 20 6.29 -1.57 -3.32
CA LEU A 20 6.21 -0.23 -2.76
C LEU A 20 6.17 -0.33 -1.24
N TYR A 21 6.92 0.52 -0.55
CA TYR A 21 6.90 0.53 0.90
C TYR A 21 7.17 1.92 1.48
N GLY A 22 6.79 2.11 2.74
CA GLY A 22 6.93 3.37 3.44
C GLY A 22 6.94 3.20 4.96
N GLY A 23 7.51 4.16 5.67
CA GLY A 23 7.75 4.09 7.11
C GLY A 23 8.71 5.19 7.54
N GLU A 24 8.83 5.43 8.84
CA GLU A 24 9.80 6.39 9.39
C GLU A 24 10.89 5.74 10.25
N ASP A 25 10.68 4.48 10.63
CA ASP A 25 11.65 3.72 11.41
C ASP A 25 12.73 3.14 10.47
N MET A 26 13.94 3.69 10.57
CA MET A 26 15.08 3.26 9.77
C MET A 26 15.54 1.84 10.10
N GLN A 27 15.41 1.38 11.35
CA GLN A 27 15.74 -0.01 11.72
C GLN A 27 14.75 -0.97 11.05
N TRP A 28 13.45 -0.64 11.10
CA TRP A 28 12.44 -1.40 10.39
C TRP A 28 12.69 -1.43 8.88
N ILE A 29 13.03 -0.30 8.25
CA ILE A 29 13.32 -0.22 6.80
C ILE A 29 14.50 -1.14 6.42
N LYS A 30 15.59 -1.12 7.20
CA LYS A 30 16.75 -1.98 6.96
C LYS A 30 16.39 -3.46 7.07
N ASN A 31 15.65 -3.82 8.13
CA ASN A 31 15.20 -5.18 8.34
C ASN A 31 14.25 -5.65 7.21
N PHE A 32 13.26 -4.83 6.86
CA PHE A 32 12.27 -5.12 5.83
C PHE A 32 12.90 -5.36 4.46
N THR A 33 13.82 -4.48 4.03
CA THR A 33 14.52 -4.64 2.75
C THR A 33 15.46 -5.85 2.73
N SER A 34 16.10 -6.18 3.87
CA SER A 34 16.91 -7.39 4.02
C SER A 34 16.06 -8.67 3.89
N LEU A 35 14.94 -8.74 4.62
CA LEU A 35 14.00 -9.86 4.56
C LEU A 35 13.50 -10.10 3.13
N TRP A 36 13.10 -9.03 2.44
CA TRP A 36 12.66 -9.12 1.06
C TRP A 36 13.73 -9.64 0.11
N ARG A 37 14.99 -9.22 0.25
CA ARG A 37 16.09 -9.75 -0.56
C ARG A 37 16.31 -11.25 -0.32
N ASN A 38 16.24 -11.68 0.92
CA ASN A 38 16.38 -13.09 1.28
C ASN A 38 15.26 -13.92 0.67
N VAL A 39 14.01 -13.45 0.82
CA VAL A 39 12.83 -14.09 0.21
C VAL A 39 12.92 -14.11 -1.31
N ALA A 40 13.29 -12.99 -1.94
CA ALA A 40 13.41 -12.91 -3.39
C ALA A 40 14.45 -13.89 -3.94
N LYS A 41 15.59 -14.01 -3.25
CA LYS A 41 16.65 -14.98 -3.57
C LYS A 41 16.16 -16.42 -3.38
N ALA A 42 15.51 -16.73 -2.26
CA ALA A 42 15.03 -18.07 -1.95
C ALA A 42 13.92 -18.53 -2.91
N ALA A 43 12.98 -17.64 -3.25
CA ALA A 43 11.91 -17.91 -4.20
C ALA A 43 12.33 -17.80 -5.68
N ASN A 44 13.58 -17.44 -5.96
CA ASN A 44 14.10 -17.18 -7.30
C ASN A 44 13.25 -16.19 -8.12
N ILE A 45 12.87 -15.07 -7.50
CA ILE A 45 12.08 -14.01 -8.14
C ILE A 45 12.90 -12.74 -8.34
N GLN A 46 12.58 -11.99 -9.39
CA GLN A 46 13.13 -10.65 -9.60
C GLN A 46 12.27 -9.62 -8.87
N LEU A 47 12.84 -8.96 -7.87
CA LEU A 47 12.15 -7.98 -7.04
C LEU A 47 12.77 -6.59 -7.19
N VAL A 48 11.93 -5.58 -7.43
CA VAL A 48 12.27 -4.16 -7.40
C VAL A 48 11.58 -3.53 -6.20
N MET A 49 12.35 -3.01 -5.26
CA MET A 49 11.81 -2.30 -4.09
C MET A 49 11.89 -0.79 -4.31
N VAL A 50 10.82 -0.07 -3.97
CA VAL A 50 10.73 1.40 -4.09
C VAL A 50 10.16 1.97 -2.80
N TYR A 51 10.96 2.82 -2.14
CA TYR A 51 10.50 3.60 -0.99
C TYR A 51 9.72 4.83 -1.46
N VAL A 52 8.47 4.93 -1.01
CA VAL A 52 7.54 6.03 -1.34
C VAL A 52 7.13 6.86 -0.12
N GLY A 53 7.75 6.59 1.04
CA GLY A 53 7.54 7.36 2.27
C GLY A 53 6.15 7.23 2.89
N LYS A 54 5.77 8.23 3.67
CA LYS A 54 4.46 8.37 4.30
C LYS A 54 3.78 9.63 3.82
N ARG A 55 2.46 9.65 3.95
CA ARG A 55 1.61 10.79 3.60
C ARG A 55 1.92 12.00 4.49
N ASN A 56 2.01 11.77 5.79
CA ASN A 56 2.27 12.79 6.81
C ASN A 56 3.47 12.38 7.69
N PRO A 57 4.71 12.53 7.20
CA PRO A 57 5.89 12.20 8.00
C PRO A 57 6.04 13.17 9.18
N LYS A 58 6.36 12.64 10.37
CA LYS A 58 6.56 13.41 11.61
C LYS A 58 8.01 13.86 11.78
N ASN A 59 8.96 12.99 11.46
CA ASN A 59 10.39 13.20 11.76
C ASN A 59 11.21 13.63 10.54
N GLY A 60 10.54 14.06 9.46
CA GLY A 60 11.17 14.29 8.16
C GLY A 60 11.62 12.99 7.48
N ILE A 61 11.68 12.99 6.15
CA ILE A 61 11.95 11.79 5.34
C ILE A 61 13.26 11.88 4.55
N GLN A 62 13.89 13.07 4.48
CA GLN A 62 15.14 13.26 3.76
C GLN A 62 16.31 12.42 4.34
N PRO A 63 16.51 12.35 5.67
CA PRO A 63 17.56 11.51 6.24
C PRO A 63 17.39 10.04 5.86
N ILE A 64 16.14 9.55 5.87
CA ILE A 64 15.79 8.17 5.49
C ILE A 64 16.13 7.93 4.01
N ILE A 65 15.74 8.84 3.11
CA ILE A 65 16.05 8.72 1.67
C ILE A 65 17.56 8.67 1.44
N ASN A 66 18.33 9.50 2.15
CA ASN A 66 19.79 9.53 2.03
C ASN A 66 20.38 8.18 2.48
N THR A 67 20.00 7.67 3.64
CA THR A 67 20.46 6.37 4.15
C THR A 67 20.09 5.22 3.20
N ILE A 68 18.87 5.20 2.66
CA ILE A 68 18.44 4.16 1.69
C ILE A 68 19.34 4.17 0.45
N ARG A 69 19.73 5.35 -0.05
CA ARG A 69 20.60 5.49 -1.23
C ARG A 69 22.05 5.12 -0.92
N GLU A 70 22.60 5.64 0.17
CA GLU A 70 23.98 5.40 0.60
C GLU A 70 24.23 3.91 0.85
N GLU A 71 23.29 3.24 1.51
CA GLU A 71 23.36 1.80 1.79
C GLU A 71 22.77 0.93 0.67
N ASN A 72 22.33 1.55 -0.44
CA ASN A 72 21.71 0.90 -1.59
C ASN A 72 20.61 -0.09 -1.20
N LEU A 73 19.71 0.27 -0.27
CA LEU A 73 18.67 -0.62 0.27
C LEU A 73 17.54 -0.87 -0.74
N SER A 74 17.19 0.14 -1.53
CA SER A 74 16.14 0.10 -2.54
C SER A 74 16.22 1.33 -3.45
N HIS A 75 15.33 1.42 -4.44
CA HIS A 75 15.05 2.69 -5.10
C HIS A 75 14.26 3.62 -4.17
N THR A 76 14.32 4.93 -4.42
CA THR A 76 13.55 5.94 -3.69
C THR A 76 12.89 6.91 -4.66
N LEU A 77 11.72 7.44 -4.29
CA LEU A 77 11.26 8.70 -4.86
C LEU A 77 12.27 9.81 -4.53
N PRO A 78 12.55 10.74 -5.47
CA PRO A 78 13.81 11.46 -5.40
C PRO A 78 13.88 12.52 -4.31
N ASP A 79 12.73 13.07 -3.89
CA ASP A 79 12.61 14.19 -2.95
C ASP A 79 11.20 14.24 -2.31
N LEU A 80 11.03 15.18 -1.37
CA LEU A 80 9.77 15.44 -0.66
C LEU A 80 8.61 15.76 -1.60
N PHE A 81 8.87 16.51 -2.66
CA PHE A 81 7.84 16.95 -3.60
C PHE A 81 7.28 15.76 -4.37
N GLN A 82 8.11 14.81 -4.79
CA GLN A 82 7.65 13.60 -5.47
C GLN A 82 6.91 12.64 -4.54
N ILE A 83 7.31 12.54 -3.27
CA ILE A 83 6.56 11.77 -2.27
C ILE A 83 5.19 12.41 -2.02
N TRP A 84 5.14 13.72 -1.80
CA TRP A 84 3.88 14.45 -1.69
C TRP A 84 3.01 14.27 -2.93
N PHE A 85 3.59 14.41 -4.13
CA PHE A 85 2.88 14.24 -5.38
C PHE A 85 2.30 12.83 -5.53
N PHE A 86 3.06 11.79 -5.17
CA PHE A 86 2.56 10.41 -5.14
C PHE A 86 1.29 10.29 -4.29
N TRP A 87 1.31 10.79 -3.05
CA TRP A 87 0.15 10.72 -2.16
C TRP A 87 -1.03 11.56 -2.66
N THR A 88 -0.78 12.77 -3.19
CA THR A 88 -1.79 13.61 -3.84
C THR A 88 -2.46 12.90 -5.02
N ARG A 89 -1.71 12.10 -5.79
CA ARG A 89 -2.27 11.30 -6.88
C ARG A 89 -3.16 10.17 -6.38
N VAL A 90 -2.77 9.48 -5.31
CA VAL A 90 -3.60 8.45 -4.67
C VAL A 90 -4.90 9.06 -4.12
N GLU A 91 -4.82 10.22 -3.48
CA GLU A 91 -5.99 10.99 -3.02
C GLU A 91 -6.88 11.41 -4.20
N SER A 92 -6.29 11.90 -5.29
CA SER A 92 -7.04 12.29 -6.49
C SER A 92 -7.77 11.10 -7.13
N MET A 93 -7.16 9.90 -7.11
CA MET A 93 -7.79 8.67 -7.59
C MET A 93 -9.02 8.32 -6.75
N TRP A 94 -8.91 8.42 -5.43
CA TRP A 94 -10.01 8.21 -4.49
C TRP A 94 -11.17 9.19 -4.76
N GLU A 95 -10.89 10.49 -4.78
CA GLU A 95 -11.90 11.51 -5.02
C GLU A 95 -12.59 11.35 -6.37
N SER A 96 -11.82 11.06 -7.42
CA SER A 96 -12.36 10.83 -8.77
C SER A 96 -13.35 9.66 -8.77
N LYS A 97 -12.96 8.52 -8.19
CA LYS A 97 -13.84 7.35 -8.09
C LYS A 97 -15.09 7.63 -7.27
N GLN A 98 -14.97 8.36 -6.15
CA GLN A 98 -16.14 8.76 -5.38
C GLN A 98 -17.11 9.65 -6.16
N ARG A 99 -16.60 10.62 -6.94
CA ARG A 99 -17.44 11.45 -7.81
C ARG A 99 -18.15 10.61 -8.86
N MET A 100 -17.46 9.63 -9.46
CA MET A 100 -18.08 8.69 -10.40
C MET A 100 -19.19 7.89 -9.73
N LEU A 101 -18.94 7.29 -8.56
CA LEU A 101 -19.95 6.53 -7.83
C LEU A 101 -21.18 7.38 -7.48
N LYS A 102 -21.00 8.65 -7.08
CA LYS A 102 -22.11 9.58 -6.86
C LYS A 102 -22.87 9.90 -8.15
N ALA A 103 -22.18 10.16 -9.25
CA ALA A 103 -22.80 10.46 -10.54
C ALA A 103 -23.59 9.26 -11.10
N HIS A 104 -23.11 8.04 -10.88
CA HIS A 104 -23.81 6.81 -11.24
C HIS A 104 -24.96 6.47 -10.27
N GLY A 105 -24.79 6.72 -8.97
CA GLY A 105 -25.81 6.51 -7.93
C GLY A 105 -26.99 7.49 -7.95
N ILE A 106 -26.95 8.54 -8.76
CA ILE A 106 -28.10 9.44 -9.00
C ILE A 106 -29.02 8.93 -10.12
N LYS A 107 -28.56 7.99 -10.96
CA LYS A 107 -29.42 7.34 -11.96
C LYS A 107 -29.84 5.98 -11.44
N GLY A 108 -30.93 5.97 -10.67
CA GLY A 108 -31.76 4.78 -10.50
C GLY A 108 -32.13 4.24 -11.88
N ARG A 109 -31.39 3.23 -12.33
CA ARG A 109 -31.79 2.38 -13.44
C ARG A 109 -31.53 0.96 -13.01
N GLU A 110 -32.63 0.28 -12.71
CA GLU A 110 -32.72 -1.16 -12.57
C GLU A 110 -31.85 -1.83 -13.64
N GLY A 111 -30.85 -2.60 -13.21
CA GLY A 111 -30.02 -3.42 -14.08
C GLY A 111 -28.50 -3.29 -13.92
N PHE A 112 -27.98 -2.32 -13.15
CA PHE A 112 -26.56 -2.35 -12.78
C PHE A 112 -26.36 -3.27 -11.59
N LYS A 113 -25.81 -4.47 -11.86
CA LYS A 113 -25.40 -5.41 -10.82
C LYS A 113 -24.50 -4.70 -9.82
N GLU A 114 -24.94 -4.69 -8.57
CA GLU A 114 -24.25 -4.23 -7.36
C GLU A 114 -22.98 -5.06 -7.04
N GLU A 115 -22.50 -5.87 -7.98
CA GLU A 115 -21.63 -7.03 -7.71
C GLU A 115 -20.17 -6.85 -8.14
N GLU A 116 -19.83 -5.84 -8.95
CA GLU A 116 -18.42 -5.55 -9.22
C GLU A 116 -17.92 -4.53 -8.19
N LYS A 117 -17.63 -5.03 -6.97
CA LYS A 117 -16.90 -4.25 -5.96
C LYS A 117 -15.67 -3.65 -6.63
N ASP A 118 -15.58 -2.32 -6.67
CA ASP A 118 -14.49 -1.63 -7.35
C ASP A 118 -13.16 -1.93 -6.63
N LEU A 119 -12.45 -2.96 -7.12
CA LEU A 119 -11.20 -3.44 -6.53
C LEU A 119 -10.13 -2.34 -6.52
N VAL A 120 -10.14 -1.48 -7.54
CA VAL A 120 -9.25 -0.31 -7.61
C VAL A 120 -9.54 0.64 -6.46
N LEU A 121 -10.81 0.91 -6.19
CA LEU A 121 -11.22 1.76 -5.08
C LEU A 121 -10.75 1.20 -3.74
N GLN A 122 -10.87 -0.11 -3.53
CA GLN A 122 -10.46 -0.76 -2.29
C GLN A 122 -8.95 -0.67 -2.06
N GLU A 123 -8.15 -0.87 -3.10
CA GLU A 123 -6.69 -0.75 -3.00
C GLU A 123 -6.26 0.70 -2.76
N VAL A 124 -6.97 1.67 -3.34
CA VAL A 124 -6.75 3.09 -3.04
C VAL A 124 -7.06 3.42 -1.57
N VAL A 125 -8.18 2.93 -1.02
CA VAL A 125 -8.52 3.12 0.41
C VAL A 125 -7.44 2.54 1.31
N ALA A 126 -6.99 1.34 0.99
CA ALA A 126 -5.98 0.65 1.77
C ALA A 126 -4.66 1.41 1.80
N MET A 127 -4.20 1.87 0.62
CA MET A 127 -2.99 2.68 0.50
C MET A 127 -3.10 3.96 1.34
N LEU A 128 -4.23 4.68 1.27
CA LEU A 128 -4.49 5.86 2.08
C LEU A 128 -4.52 5.55 3.58
N GLY A 129 -5.05 4.40 3.98
CA GLY A 129 -5.06 3.94 5.37
C GLY A 129 -3.65 3.65 5.92
N TYR A 130 -2.79 3.02 5.12
CA TYR A 130 -1.40 2.74 5.51
C TYR A 130 -0.49 3.96 5.48
N GLY A 131 -0.77 4.93 4.62
CA GLY A 131 0.01 6.17 4.51
C GLY A 131 -0.11 7.10 5.72
N GLY A 132 -1.10 6.90 6.59
CA GLY A 132 -1.40 7.76 7.75
C GLY A 132 -0.62 7.43 9.02
N GLU A 133 -1.08 6.41 9.78
CA GLU A 133 -0.54 6.06 11.10
C GLU A 133 0.07 4.64 11.12
N GLY A 134 1.23 4.48 11.75
CA GLY A 134 1.88 3.18 12.00
C GLY A 134 3.40 3.15 11.75
N ASP A 135 4.04 2.03 12.09
CA ASP A 135 5.51 1.87 12.10
C ASP A 135 6.12 1.58 10.71
N GLY A 136 5.27 1.28 9.73
CA GLY A 136 5.65 1.01 8.34
C GLY A 136 4.53 0.28 7.59
N TRP A 137 4.68 0.14 6.28
CA TRP A 137 3.76 -0.60 5.41
C TRP A 137 4.47 -1.08 4.14
N GLY A 138 3.90 -2.10 3.51
CA GLY A 138 4.38 -2.62 2.23
C GLY A 138 3.22 -3.06 1.35
N LEU A 139 3.42 -2.94 0.04
CA LEU A 139 2.57 -3.47 -1.02
C LEU A 139 3.46 -4.07 -2.09
N VAL A 140 3.20 -5.32 -2.48
CA VAL A 140 3.89 -6.01 -3.56
C VAL A 140 2.90 -6.45 -4.63
N SER A 141 3.29 -6.30 -5.88
CA SER A 141 2.51 -6.75 -7.04
C SER A 141 3.43 -7.22 -8.17
N LYS A 142 2.85 -7.87 -9.17
CA LYS A 142 3.55 -8.24 -10.41
C LYS A 142 2.65 -7.90 -11.60
N ALA A 143 3.06 -6.99 -12.46
CA ALA A 143 2.25 -6.55 -13.61
C ALA A 143 0.77 -6.24 -13.21
N SER A 144 -0.20 -6.66 -14.02
CA SER A 144 -1.64 -6.55 -13.73
C SER A 144 -2.20 -7.71 -12.89
N ASP A 145 -1.34 -8.46 -12.19
CA ASP A 145 -1.73 -9.55 -11.28
C ASP A 145 -2.25 -8.99 -9.94
N MET A 146 -2.52 -9.90 -8.99
CA MET A 146 -2.88 -9.59 -7.62
C MET A 146 -1.90 -8.61 -6.93
N MET A 147 -2.43 -7.80 -6.03
CA MET A 147 -1.65 -7.00 -5.09
C MET A 147 -1.72 -7.62 -3.70
N VAL A 148 -0.60 -7.66 -3.00
CA VAL A 148 -0.50 -8.12 -1.62
C VAL A 148 0.02 -6.99 -0.76
N ARG A 149 -0.66 -6.69 0.33
CA ARG A 149 -0.35 -5.53 1.17
C ARG A 149 -0.53 -5.84 2.64
N ALA A 150 0.26 -5.21 3.49
CA ALA A 150 0.13 -5.33 4.94
C ALA A 150 0.85 -4.19 5.67
N LYS A 151 0.48 -3.99 6.94
CA LYS A 151 1.22 -3.15 7.88
C LYS A 151 2.61 -3.73 8.15
N GLY A 152 3.57 -2.87 8.46
CA GLY A 152 5.00 -3.19 8.48
C GLY A 152 5.36 -4.39 9.34
N ASN A 153 4.88 -4.46 10.59
CA ASN A 153 5.17 -5.59 11.48
C ASN A 153 4.59 -6.92 10.97
N LEU A 154 3.36 -6.90 10.45
CA LEU A 154 2.72 -8.09 9.87
C LEU A 154 3.45 -8.54 8.60
N PHE A 155 3.82 -7.58 7.75
CA PHE A 155 4.53 -7.85 6.51
C PHE A 155 5.93 -8.43 6.79
N SER A 156 6.73 -7.77 7.63
CA SER A 156 8.05 -8.26 8.04
C SER A 156 7.98 -9.66 8.63
N ARG A 157 6.97 -9.93 9.47
CA ARG A 157 6.75 -11.26 10.04
C ARG A 157 6.46 -12.30 8.97
N GLY A 158 5.55 -12.01 8.03
CA GLY A 158 5.23 -12.93 6.94
C GLY A 158 6.45 -13.26 6.06
N LEU A 159 7.35 -12.30 5.86
CA LEU A 159 8.62 -12.52 5.14
C LEU A 159 9.61 -13.34 5.96
N ALA A 160 9.71 -13.11 7.27
CA ALA A 160 10.57 -13.89 8.15
C ALA A 160 10.14 -15.36 8.26
N GLU A 161 8.83 -15.61 8.14
CA GLU A 161 8.21 -16.94 8.17
C GLU A 161 8.18 -17.61 6.76
N PHE A 162 9.03 -17.20 5.81
CA PHE A 162 9.03 -17.72 4.43
C PHE A 162 9.02 -19.25 4.33
N ASN A 163 9.83 -19.92 5.15
CA ASN A 163 9.92 -21.39 5.17
C ASN A 163 8.60 -22.08 5.56
N GLU A 164 7.66 -21.39 6.20
CA GLU A 164 6.36 -21.95 6.58
C GLU A 164 5.39 -22.02 5.40
N TRP A 165 5.50 -21.12 4.43
CA TRP A 165 4.53 -20.98 3.34
C TRP A 165 5.13 -21.19 1.94
N GLU A 166 6.45 -21.29 1.79
CA GLU A 166 7.12 -21.51 0.50
C GLU A 166 6.62 -22.78 -0.22
N VAL A 167 6.21 -23.79 0.55
CA VAL A 167 5.63 -25.06 0.05
C VAL A 167 4.38 -24.84 -0.81
N ASN A 168 3.69 -23.71 -0.62
CA ASN A 168 2.48 -23.36 -1.36
C ASN A 168 2.76 -22.61 -2.68
N ILE A 169 4.00 -22.16 -2.92
CA ILE A 169 4.37 -21.38 -4.12
C ILE A 169 4.16 -22.18 -5.40
N PRO A 170 4.56 -23.47 -5.53
CA PRO A 170 4.40 -24.22 -6.78
C PRO A 170 2.93 -24.41 -7.18
N THR A 171 2.01 -24.44 -6.21
CA THR A 171 0.58 -24.70 -6.44
C THR A 171 -0.24 -23.43 -6.59
N LYS A 172 0.06 -22.39 -5.82
CA LYS A 172 -0.74 -21.15 -5.76
C LYS A 172 -0.06 -19.94 -6.42
N GLY A 173 1.25 -20.00 -6.63
CA GLY A 173 2.06 -18.84 -6.99
C GLY A 173 2.48 -18.00 -5.78
N PHE A 174 3.53 -17.20 -5.96
CA PHE A 174 4.20 -16.45 -4.90
C PHE A 174 3.28 -15.46 -4.17
N LEU A 175 2.55 -14.62 -4.91
CA LEU A 175 1.70 -13.57 -4.31
C LEU A 175 0.56 -14.18 -3.51
N THR A 176 -0.14 -15.16 -4.08
CA THR A 176 -1.25 -15.83 -3.39
C THR A 176 -0.78 -16.56 -2.14
N ALA A 177 0.35 -17.27 -2.19
CA ALA A 177 0.91 -17.95 -1.02
C ALA A 177 1.29 -16.96 0.10
N LEU A 178 1.93 -15.85 -0.23
CA LEU A 178 2.24 -14.79 0.72
C LEU A 178 0.96 -14.16 1.31
N ASN A 179 -0.01 -13.84 0.46
CA ASN A 179 -1.26 -13.23 0.88
C ASN A 179 -2.04 -14.13 1.85
N ASP A 180 -2.18 -15.41 1.51
CA ASP A 180 -2.85 -16.39 2.38
C ASP A 180 -2.17 -16.48 3.75
N HIS A 181 -0.84 -16.49 3.79
CA HIS A 181 -0.08 -16.52 5.04
C HIS A 181 -0.31 -15.27 5.89
N LEU A 182 -0.30 -14.09 5.27
CA LEU A 182 -0.57 -12.83 5.97
C LEU A 182 -2.01 -12.79 6.51
N LEU A 183 -2.99 -13.25 5.73
CA LEU A 183 -4.39 -13.31 6.14
C LEU A 183 -4.62 -14.25 7.34
N MET A 184 -3.93 -15.39 7.40
CA MET A 184 -3.98 -16.31 8.54
C MET A 184 -3.45 -15.70 9.84
N ARG A 185 -2.60 -14.67 9.74
CA ARG A 185 -1.99 -13.97 10.87
C ARG A 185 -2.75 -12.69 11.26
N LEU A 186 -3.79 -12.32 10.52
CA LEU A 186 -4.63 -11.19 10.90
C LEU A 186 -5.38 -11.51 12.21
N PRO A 187 -5.24 -10.68 13.25
CA PRO A 187 -6.03 -10.89 14.46
C PRO A 187 -7.52 -10.75 14.13
N PRO A 188 -8.42 -11.52 14.79
CA PRO A 188 -9.87 -11.41 14.57
C PRO A 188 -10.42 -10.01 14.88
N HIS A 189 -9.69 -9.25 15.70
CA HIS A 189 -9.91 -7.83 15.93
C HIS A 189 -8.72 -7.04 15.41
N HIS A 190 -8.93 -6.29 14.33
CA HIS A 190 -7.99 -5.29 13.82
C HIS A 190 -8.67 -3.94 13.69
N CYS A 191 -7.94 -2.90 14.07
CA CYS A 191 -8.32 -1.52 13.84
C CYS A 191 -7.51 -0.99 12.65
N THR A 192 -8.17 -0.91 11.49
CA THR A 192 -7.66 -0.12 10.35
C THR A 192 -8.30 1.25 10.47
N ARG A 193 -7.49 2.30 10.53
CA ARG A 193 -7.96 3.68 10.50
C ARG A 193 -7.85 4.19 9.08
N PHE A 194 -8.93 4.75 8.56
CA PHE A 194 -8.96 5.44 7.29
C PHE A 194 -9.19 6.92 7.58
N MET A 195 -8.17 7.74 7.35
CA MET A 195 -8.23 9.18 7.64
C MET A 195 -8.45 9.97 6.36
N LEU A 196 -9.60 10.62 6.28
CA LEU A 196 -9.93 11.57 5.22
C LEU A 196 -9.61 12.99 5.69
N PRO A 197 -8.86 13.79 4.91
CA PRO A 197 -8.74 15.20 5.17
C PRO A 197 -10.08 15.87 4.88
N GLU A 198 -10.45 16.85 5.71
CA GLU A 198 -11.72 17.57 5.59
C GLU A 198 -11.89 18.28 4.23
N THR A 199 -10.77 18.60 3.58
CA THR A 199 -10.69 19.24 2.26
C THR A 199 -11.19 18.36 1.10
N ALA A 200 -11.39 17.05 1.30
CA ALA A 200 -11.83 16.15 0.24
C ALA A 200 -13.25 16.48 -0.30
N GLY A 201 -14.01 17.34 0.39
CA GLY A 201 -15.35 17.81 -0.02
C GLY A 201 -16.43 16.73 -0.09
N ILE A 202 -16.04 15.46 -0.02
CA ILE A 202 -16.89 14.28 -0.07
C ILE A 202 -16.46 13.34 1.06
N ILE A 203 -17.22 13.36 2.14
CA ILE A 203 -17.11 12.35 3.20
C ILE A 203 -18.10 11.23 2.85
N PRO A 204 -17.64 10.01 2.55
CA PRO A 204 -18.53 8.88 2.30
C PRO A 204 -19.33 8.54 3.57
N ASN A 205 -20.59 8.12 3.39
CA ASN A 205 -21.44 7.74 4.51
C ASN A 205 -21.02 6.39 5.11
N GLU A 206 -20.55 5.48 4.26
CA GLU A 206 -20.09 4.14 4.64
C GLU A 206 -18.76 3.84 3.94
N VAL A 207 -17.85 3.18 4.65
CA VAL A 207 -16.59 2.67 4.11
C VAL A 207 -16.46 1.22 4.57
N GLU A 208 -16.18 0.31 3.65
CA GLU A 208 -15.93 -1.10 3.98
C GLU A 208 -14.46 -1.27 4.39
N CYS A 209 -14.21 -1.98 5.49
CA CYS A 209 -12.86 -2.28 5.94
C CYS A 209 -12.14 -3.15 4.90
N THR A 210 -11.01 -2.68 4.41
CA THR A 210 -10.22 -3.36 3.37
C THR A 210 -9.53 -4.65 3.84
N GLU A 211 -9.60 -4.95 5.15
CA GLU A 211 -9.01 -6.12 5.79
C GLU A 211 -10.08 -7.15 6.20
N CYS A 212 -11.18 -6.75 6.88
CA CYS A 212 -12.24 -7.69 7.33
C CYS A 212 -13.58 -7.56 6.62
N ARG A 213 -13.71 -6.67 5.64
CA ARG A 213 -14.95 -6.48 4.86
C ARG A 213 -16.16 -6.00 5.67
N ARG A 214 -15.98 -5.66 6.95
CA ARG A 214 -17.02 -5.05 7.80
C ARG A 214 -17.14 -3.56 7.52
N THR A 215 -18.35 -3.00 7.59
CA THR A 215 -18.56 -1.55 7.55
C THR A 215 -17.81 -0.88 8.70
N MET A 216 -17.02 0.14 8.39
CA MET A 216 -16.25 0.91 9.35
C MET A 216 -17.14 1.92 10.06
N GLU A 217 -16.91 2.10 11.35
CA GLU A 217 -17.53 3.18 12.11
C GLU A 217 -16.94 4.54 11.72
N LYS A 218 -17.81 5.55 11.64
CA LYS A 218 -17.43 6.91 11.29
C LYS A 218 -17.11 7.70 12.56
N TYR A 219 -15.89 8.22 12.65
CA TYR A 219 -15.42 9.09 13.73
C TYR A 219 -14.95 10.44 13.19
N TYR A 220 -15.15 11.51 13.95
CA TYR A 220 -14.53 12.81 13.71
C TYR A 220 -13.28 12.92 14.59
N LEU A 221 -12.11 13.10 13.96
CA LEU A 221 -10.84 13.28 14.66
C LEU A 221 -10.48 14.76 14.66
N TYR A 222 -10.41 15.36 15.85
CA TYR A 222 -9.81 16.67 16.05
C TYR A 222 -8.36 16.49 16.48
N GLN A 223 -7.42 16.90 15.65
CA GLN A 223 -6.00 16.85 15.96
C GLN A 223 -5.49 18.27 16.19
N CYS A 224 -4.92 18.51 17.37
CA CYS A 224 -4.23 19.76 17.69
C CYS A 224 -2.77 19.63 17.22
N CYS A 225 -2.33 20.55 16.36
CA CYS A 225 -0.94 20.64 15.96
C CYS A 225 -0.16 21.39 17.06
N LEU A 226 0.42 20.64 17.99
CA LEU A 226 1.58 21.10 18.75
C LEU A 226 2.71 20.12 18.49
N GLU A 227 3.35 20.31 17.33
CA GLU A 227 4.77 20.13 17.01
C GLU A 227 5.00 20.48 15.53
#